data_AF-A0A942CJ32-F1
#
_entry.id   AF-A0A942CJ32-F1
#
_cell.length_a   1.000
_cell.length_b   1.000
_cell.length_c   1.000
_cell.angle_alpha   90.00
_cell.angle_beta   90.00
_cell.angle_gamma   90.00
#
_symmetry.space_group_name_H-M   'P 1'
#
loop_
_entity.id
_entity.type
_entity.pdbx_description
1 polymer ?
#
loop_
_entity_poly.entity_id
_entity_poly.type
_entity_poly.pdbx_seq_one_letter_code
_entity_poly.pdbx_strand_id
1 'polypeptide(L)'
;MAELSAPCRQAAANVHHAISVERRFPRNVFSGAWATFFFFDSDWMRVAQFVHDVKAFLEIEAGQCACVWKLDTENADEPRAFFIREHTTDNEYQVLLAGQAPGFGWLDAMERLACASDTGEWCIYCEPNNEIAVIAFRHREASSRYSQALKRFRAVRIEEAAKESHSYGFSDSALSTQWREEFMREYATGPS
;
A
#
# COMPACT_ATOMS: atom_id res chain seq x y z
N MET A 1 14.26 -23.14 3.48
CA MET A 1 13.64 -21.98 2.81
C MET A 1 13.98 -22.06 1.34
N ALA A 2 12.98 -22.09 0.45
CA ALA A 2 13.25 -21.94 -0.98
C ALA A 2 13.90 -20.58 -1.24
N GLU A 3 14.92 -20.53 -2.09
CA GLU A 3 15.54 -19.25 -2.47
C GLU A 3 14.50 -18.36 -3.16
N LEU A 4 14.43 -17.09 -2.74
CA LEU A 4 13.59 -16.10 -3.41
C LEU A 4 14.10 -15.87 -4.84
N SER A 5 13.20 -15.82 -5.81
CA SER A 5 13.55 -15.47 -7.20
C SER A 5 14.10 -14.04 -7.29
N ALA A 6 14.84 -13.73 -8.36
CA ALA A 6 15.39 -12.39 -8.57
C ALA A 6 14.31 -11.29 -8.59
N PRO A 7 13.15 -11.44 -9.27
CA PRO A 7 12.06 -10.47 -9.21
C PRO A 7 11.58 -10.19 -7.78
N CYS A 8 11.39 -11.22 -6.96
CA CYS A 8 10.89 -11.02 -5.59
C CYS A 8 11.93 -10.36 -4.68
N ARG A 9 13.23 -10.62 -4.88
CA ARG A 9 14.28 -9.86 -4.19
C ARG A 9 14.24 -8.38 -4.59
N GLN A 10 14.01 -8.10 -5.86
CA GLN A 10 13.88 -6.73 -6.35
C GLN A 10 12.62 -6.05 -5.79
N ALA A 11 11.48 -6.73 -5.75
CA ALA A 11 10.24 -6.21 -5.16
C ALA A 11 10.42 -5.83 -3.68
N ALA A 12 11.09 -6.69 -2.90
CA ALA A 12 11.42 -6.39 -1.50
C ALA A 12 12.35 -5.16 -1.39
N ALA A 13 13.39 -5.09 -2.23
CA ALA A 13 14.28 -3.92 -2.27
C ALA A 13 13.51 -2.64 -2.65
N ASN A 14 12.56 -2.72 -3.58
CA ASN A 14 11.75 -1.59 -3.99
C ASN A 14 10.86 -1.09 -2.85
N VAL A 15 10.28 -1.97 -2.03
CA VAL A 15 9.56 -1.55 -0.80
C VAL A 15 10.47 -0.73 0.12
N HIS A 16 11.67 -1.23 0.41
CA HIS A 16 12.63 -0.54 1.29
C HIS A 16 13.08 0.81 0.75
N HIS A 17 13.26 0.94 -0.57
CA HIS A 17 13.63 2.21 -1.20
C HIS A 17 12.44 3.16 -1.35
N ALA A 18 11.22 2.64 -1.46
CA ALA A 18 10.02 3.43 -1.69
C ALA A 18 9.46 4.06 -0.43
N ILE A 19 9.69 3.49 0.75
CA ILE A 19 9.04 3.92 2.00
C ILE A 19 10.05 4.41 3.03
N SER A 20 9.82 5.62 3.54
CA SER A 20 10.50 6.15 4.73
C SER A 20 9.78 5.64 5.99
N VAL A 21 10.28 4.56 6.58
CA VAL A 21 9.64 3.90 7.74
C VAL A 21 9.45 4.78 8.98
N GLU A 22 10.24 5.86 9.11
CA GLU A 22 10.16 6.85 10.20
C GLU A 22 9.06 7.89 10.01
N ARG A 23 8.47 7.98 8.81
CA ARG A 23 7.39 8.92 8.52
C ARG A 23 6.03 8.24 8.73
N ARG A 24 5.04 9.06 9.01
CA ARG A 24 3.63 8.68 9.17
C ARG A 24 2.76 9.75 8.54
N PHE A 25 1.51 9.42 8.24
CA PHE A 25 0.54 10.46 7.90
C PHE A 25 0.44 11.51 9.03
N PRO A 26 0.35 12.81 8.70
CA PRO A 26 0.03 13.38 7.39
C PRO A 26 1.25 13.62 6.46
N ARG A 27 2.47 13.31 6.90
CA ARG A 27 3.68 13.55 6.09
C ARG A 27 3.79 12.60 4.91
N ASN A 28 4.53 12.99 3.88
CA ASN A 28 4.81 12.10 2.75
C ASN A 28 5.70 10.92 3.19
N VAL A 29 5.11 9.73 3.24
CA VAL A 29 5.76 8.48 3.66
C VAL A 29 6.65 7.88 2.57
N PHE A 30 6.49 8.32 1.33
CA PHE A 30 7.26 7.82 0.20
C PHE A 30 8.61 8.51 0.08
N SER A 31 9.63 7.72 -0.23
CA SER A 31 10.99 8.17 -0.53
C SER A 31 11.25 8.17 -2.02
N GLY A 32 11.97 9.19 -2.50
CA GLY A 32 12.27 9.37 -3.92
C GLY A 32 11.18 10.12 -4.69
N ALA A 33 11.30 10.11 -6.01
CA ALA A 33 10.42 10.84 -6.91
C ALA A 33 9.16 10.03 -7.25
N TRP A 34 8.03 10.47 -6.69
CA TRP A 34 6.68 9.95 -6.98
C TRP A 34 5.83 11.07 -7.57
N ALA A 35 5.07 10.78 -8.61
CA ALA A 35 4.38 11.80 -9.39
C ALA A 35 2.90 11.95 -9.00
N THR A 36 2.26 10.85 -8.64
CA THR A 36 0.80 10.75 -8.46
C THR A 36 0.46 9.83 -7.30
N PHE A 37 -0.55 10.23 -6.53
CA PHE A 37 -1.03 9.50 -5.36
C PHE A 37 -2.54 9.28 -5.44
N PHE A 38 -2.99 8.10 -5.02
CA PHE A 38 -4.40 7.76 -4.92
C PHE A 38 -4.69 7.12 -3.57
N PHE A 39 -5.77 7.54 -2.93
CA PHE A 39 -6.16 7.15 -1.58
C PHE A 39 -7.33 6.19 -1.62
N PHE A 40 -7.31 5.20 -0.74
CA PHE A 40 -8.32 4.16 -0.63
C PHE A 40 -8.34 3.59 0.79
N ASP A 41 -9.34 2.75 1.08
CA ASP A 41 -9.53 2.19 2.41
C ASP A 41 -8.43 1.19 2.75
N SER A 42 -7.82 1.36 3.93
CA SER A 42 -6.79 0.47 4.47
C SER A 42 -7.19 -1.01 4.53
N ASP A 43 -8.48 -1.31 4.65
CA ASP A 43 -9.02 -2.67 4.70
C ASP A 43 -8.78 -3.46 3.42
N TRP A 44 -8.63 -2.79 2.28
CA TRP A 44 -8.37 -3.47 1.00
C TRP A 44 -7.05 -4.25 0.98
N MET A 45 -6.03 -3.82 1.74
CA MET A 45 -4.79 -4.61 1.87
C MET A 45 -4.95 -5.83 2.77
N ARG A 46 -6.04 -5.91 3.52
CA ARG A 46 -6.30 -6.89 4.59
C ARG A 46 -7.38 -7.90 4.21
N VAL A 47 -7.69 -8.01 2.92
CA VAL A 47 -8.63 -9.02 2.40
C VAL A 47 -7.94 -9.86 1.34
N ALA A 48 -8.39 -11.11 1.20
CA ALA A 48 -7.83 -12.03 0.20
C ALA A 48 -7.88 -11.49 -1.24
N GLN A 49 -8.90 -10.68 -1.55
CA GLN A 49 -9.08 -10.01 -2.85
C GLN A 49 -7.89 -9.14 -3.27
N PHE A 50 -7.09 -8.65 -2.31
CA PHE A 50 -5.89 -7.87 -2.56
C PHE A 50 -4.92 -8.55 -3.52
N VAL A 51 -4.83 -9.88 -3.48
CA VAL A 51 -3.96 -10.68 -4.36
C VAL A 51 -4.30 -10.44 -5.83
N HIS A 52 -5.58 -10.49 -6.20
CA HIS A 52 -6.02 -10.23 -7.58
C HIS A 52 -5.79 -8.80 -8.00
N ASP A 53 -6.02 -7.86 -7.09
CA ASP A 53 -5.88 -6.45 -7.40
C ASP A 53 -4.41 -6.10 -7.63
N VAL A 54 -3.48 -6.64 -6.84
CA VAL A 54 -2.03 -6.53 -7.08
C VAL A 54 -1.61 -7.22 -8.37
N LYS A 55 -2.15 -8.41 -8.69
CA LYS A 55 -1.87 -9.07 -9.97
C LYS A 55 -2.27 -8.23 -11.18
N ALA A 56 -3.41 -7.55 -11.11
CA ALA A 56 -3.83 -6.63 -12.16
C ALA A 56 -2.82 -5.48 -12.37
N PHE A 57 -2.17 -5.00 -11.30
CA PHE A 57 -1.08 -4.02 -11.41
C PHE A 57 0.16 -4.62 -12.07
N LEU A 58 0.57 -5.82 -11.65
CA LEU A 58 1.73 -6.52 -12.22
C LEU A 58 1.55 -6.79 -13.73
N GLU A 59 0.35 -7.20 -14.16
CA GLU A 59 0.04 -7.42 -15.58
C GLU A 59 0.23 -6.16 -16.43
N ILE A 60 -0.18 -4.98 -15.93
CA ILE A 60 -0.08 -3.69 -16.64
C ILE A 60 1.37 -3.26 -16.89
N GLU A 61 2.29 -3.65 -16.02
CA GLU A 61 3.72 -3.32 -16.11
C GLU A 61 4.61 -4.50 -16.54
N ALA A 62 4.00 -5.63 -16.89
CA ALA A 62 4.70 -6.89 -17.15
C ALA A 62 5.65 -7.31 -15.99
N GLY A 63 5.28 -6.97 -14.76
CA GLY A 63 5.96 -7.36 -13.53
C GLY A 63 5.70 -8.82 -13.18
N GLN A 64 6.60 -9.42 -12.40
CA GLN A 64 6.55 -10.84 -12.07
C GLN A 64 6.31 -11.10 -10.58
N CYS A 65 6.60 -10.12 -9.72
CA CYS A 65 6.46 -10.29 -8.29
C CYS A 65 6.16 -8.96 -7.60
N ALA A 66 5.19 -8.97 -6.69
CA ALA A 66 5.02 -7.92 -5.71
C ALA A 66 5.39 -8.44 -4.32
N CYS A 67 5.93 -7.56 -3.48
CA CYS A 67 6.26 -7.86 -2.10
C CYS A 67 5.37 -7.05 -1.19
N VAL A 68 4.52 -7.70 -0.40
CA VAL A 68 3.85 -7.09 0.75
C VAL A 68 4.77 -7.23 1.95
N TRP A 69 5.00 -6.15 2.68
CA TRP A 69 5.95 -6.07 3.79
C TRP A 69 5.30 -5.47 5.03
N LYS A 70 5.50 -6.10 6.18
CA LYS A 70 5.13 -5.59 7.50
C LYS A 70 6.22 -4.64 7.99
N LEU A 71 5.90 -3.35 8.05
CA LEU A 71 6.88 -2.29 8.34
C LEU A 71 7.17 -2.14 9.82
N ASP A 72 6.18 -2.43 10.65
CA ASP A 72 6.36 -2.55 12.08
C ASP A 72 6.84 -3.99 12.39
N THR A 73 7.50 -4.17 13.53
CA THR A 73 7.93 -5.50 13.96
C THR A 73 7.64 -5.63 15.43
N GLU A 74 6.41 -6.02 15.75
CA GLU A 74 6.05 -6.35 17.13
C GLU A 74 6.38 -7.80 17.47
N ASN A 75 6.35 -8.70 16.47
CA ASN A 75 6.63 -10.12 16.64
C ASN A 75 7.71 -10.60 15.66
N ALA A 76 8.81 -11.14 16.20
CA ALA A 76 9.94 -11.64 15.41
C ALA A 76 9.68 -13.00 14.76
N ASP A 77 8.71 -13.77 15.27
CA ASP A 77 8.40 -15.12 14.80
C ASP A 77 7.46 -15.14 13.58
N GLU A 78 6.88 -13.98 13.24
CA GLU A 78 6.00 -13.84 12.08
C GLU A 78 6.79 -13.52 10.80
N PRO A 79 6.32 -14.03 9.64
CA PRO A 79 6.89 -13.60 8.37
C PRO A 79 6.72 -12.09 8.21
N ARG A 80 7.82 -11.38 7.93
CA ARG A 80 7.83 -9.94 7.65
C ARG A 80 7.39 -9.60 6.23
N ALA A 81 7.42 -10.57 5.33
CA ALA A 81 7.17 -10.35 3.92
C ALA A 81 6.33 -11.49 3.34
N PHE A 82 5.48 -11.14 2.39
CA PHE A 82 4.72 -12.06 1.57
C PHE A 82 4.85 -11.66 0.10
N PHE A 83 5.03 -12.65 -0.77
CA PHE A 83 5.29 -12.40 -2.18
C PHE A 83 4.10 -12.84 -3.02
N ILE A 84 3.51 -11.90 -3.74
CA ILE A 84 2.44 -12.13 -4.70
C ILE A 84 3.07 -12.36 -6.07
N ARG A 85 2.81 -13.54 -6.65
CA ARG A 85 3.26 -14.01 -7.95
C ARG A 85 2.07 -14.51 -8.75
N GLU A 86 2.27 -14.84 -10.02
CA GLU A 86 1.24 -15.41 -10.90
C GLU A 86 0.43 -16.54 -10.26
N HIS A 87 1.11 -17.50 -9.61
CA HIS A 87 0.48 -18.68 -8.98
C HIS A 87 0.01 -18.46 -7.54
N THR A 88 0.29 -17.30 -6.93
CA THR A 88 -0.13 -17.03 -5.55
C THR A 88 -1.65 -17.03 -5.46
N THR A 89 -2.20 -17.72 -4.48
CA THR A 89 -3.65 -17.85 -4.30
C THR A 89 -4.17 -16.96 -3.18
N ASP A 90 -5.45 -16.64 -3.25
CA ASP A 90 -6.19 -15.91 -2.20
C ASP A 90 -6.08 -16.60 -0.84
N ASN A 91 -6.11 -17.93 -0.83
CA ASN A 91 -6.04 -18.73 0.38
C ASN A 91 -4.67 -18.62 1.06
N GLU A 92 -3.56 -18.58 0.30
CA GLU A 92 -2.22 -18.38 0.87
C GLU A 92 -2.12 -17.03 1.57
N TYR A 93 -2.70 -15.98 0.97
CA TYR A 93 -2.72 -14.66 1.58
C TYR A 93 -3.67 -14.61 2.79
N GLN A 94 -4.84 -15.23 2.70
CA GLN A 94 -5.78 -15.31 3.82
C GLN A 94 -5.18 -16.04 5.03
N VAL A 95 -4.40 -17.10 4.80
CA VAL A 95 -3.68 -17.83 5.86
C VAL A 95 -2.61 -16.95 6.52
N LEU A 96 -1.86 -16.17 5.73
CA LEU A 96 -0.93 -15.17 6.28
C LEU A 96 -1.67 -14.14 7.15
N LEU A 97 -2.75 -13.58 6.61
CA LEU A 97 -3.55 -12.55 7.27
C LEU A 97 -4.13 -13.03 8.61
N ALA A 98 -4.63 -14.27 8.66
CA ALA A 98 -5.19 -14.87 9.87
C ALA A 98 -4.13 -15.30 10.89
N GLY A 99 -2.90 -15.56 10.46
CA GLY A 99 -1.82 -16.07 11.31
C GLY A 99 -2.03 -17.53 11.73
N GLN A 100 -1.07 -18.07 12.49
CA GLN A 100 -1.16 -19.44 13.01
C GLN A 100 -2.07 -19.56 14.24
N ALA A 101 -2.33 -18.45 14.92
CA ALA A 101 -3.19 -18.35 16.09
C ALA A 101 -3.78 -16.91 16.19
N PRO A 102 -4.91 -16.73 16.91
CA PRO A 102 -5.47 -15.40 17.14
C PRO A 102 -4.45 -14.45 17.79
N GLY A 103 -4.35 -13.22 17.27
CA GLY A 103 -3.36 -12.23 17.71
C GLY A 103 -1.99 -12.33 17.03
N PHE A 104 -1.77 -13.34 16.18
CA PHE A 104 -0.52 -13.56 15.44
C PHE A 104 -0.67 -13.38 13.92
N GLY A 105 -1.86 -12.98 13.48
CA GLY A 105 -2.15 -12.65 12.09
C GLY A 105 -1.92 -11.18 11.81
N TRP A 106 -1.56 -10.85 10.57
CA TRP A 106 -1.41 -9.46 10.13
C TRP A 106 -2.73 -8.64 10.25
N LEU A 107 -3.88 -9.33 10.34
CA LEU A 107 -5.17 -8.69 10.63
C LEU A 107 -5.25 -8.09 12.04
N ASP A 108 -4.80 -8.84 13.03
CA ASP A 108 -5.02 -8.50 14.44
C ASP A 108 -4.03 -7.45 14.93
N ALA A 109 -2.84 -7.40 14.34
CA ALA A 109 -1.75 -6.54 14.80
C ALA A 109 -1.87 -5.07 14.34
N MET A 110 -2.84 -4.72 13.47
CA MET A 110 -3.04 -3.35 12.94
C MET A 110 -1.76 -2.67 12.41
N GLU A 111 -0.80 -3.47 11.94
CA GLU A 111 0.53 -2.99 11.58
C GLU A 111 0.54 -2.28 10.23
N ARG A 112 1.51 -1.39 10.04
CA ARG A 112 1.68 -0.72 8.76
C ARG A 112 2.21 -1.69 7.72
N LEU A 113 1.57 -1.65 6.55
CA LEU A 113 1.93 -2.49 5.43
C LEU A 113 2.42 -1.62 4.27
N ALA A 114 3.40 -2.12 3.55
CA ALA A 114 3.77 -1.60 2.25
C ALA A 114 3.75 -2.71 1.20
N CYS A 115 3.47 -2.35 -0.04
CA CYS A 115 3.57 -3.26 -1.16
C CYS A 115 4.25 -2.57 -2.34
N ALA A 116 5.17 -3.22 -3.01
CA ALA A 116 5.75 -2.73 -4.26
C ALA A 116 6.03 -3.88 -5.22
N SER A 117 5.98 -3.61 -6.51
CA SER A 117 6.38 -4.55 -7.55
C SER A 117 7.89 -4.61 -7.75
N ASP A 118 8.33 -5.62 -8.49
CA ASP A 118 9.70 -5.79 -8.94
C ASP A 118 10.15 -4.72 -9.94
N THR A 119 9.23 -4.12 -10.71
CA THR A 119 9.51 -2.99 -11.60
C THR A 119 9.70 -1.67 -10.84
N GLY A 120 9.00 -1.50 -9.71
CA GLY A 120 9.04 -0.31 -8.87
C GLY A 120 8.30 0.91 -9.45
N GLU A 121 7.40 0.72 -10.42
CA GLU A 121 6.58 1.81 -10.99
C GLU A 121 5.51 2.32 -10.01
N TRP A 122 5.05 1.45 -9.12
CA TRP A 122 4.06 1.76 -8.08
C TRP A 122 4.50 1.25 -6.70
N CYS A 123 3.96 1.88 -5.66
CA CYS A 123 4.07 1.42 -4.28
C CYS A 123 2.78 1.74 -3.53
N ILE A 124 2.29 0.78 -2.76
CA ILE A 124 1.13 0.91 -1.89
C ILE A 124 1.64 1.00 -0.46
N TYR A 125 1.06 1.89 0.33
CA TYR A 125 1.30 2.02 1.76
C TYR A 125 -0.03 2.10 2.51
N CYS A 126 -0.10 1.49 3.68
CA CYS A 126 -1.30 1.44 4.51
C CYS A 126 -0.96 1.69 5.98
N GLU A 127 -1.72 2.59 6.61
CA GLU A 127 -1.77 2.81 8.06
C GLU A 127 -3.18 2.46 8.57
N PRO A 128 -3.42 1.21 9.03
CA PRO A 128 -4.72 0.77 9.53
C PRO A 128 -5.31 1.67 10.63
N ASN A 129 -4.48 2.13 11.56
CA ASN A 129 -4.91 2.97 12.68
C ASN A 129 -5.46 4.33 12.24
N ASN A 130 -5.10 4.79 11.05
CA ASN A 130 -5.60 6.03 10.46
C ASN A 130 -6.68 5.76 9.41
N GLU A 131 -7.00 4.49 9.12
CA GLU A 131 -7.95 4.06 8.07
C GLU A 131 -7.58 4.59 6.66
N ILE A 132 -6.28 4.82 6.42
CA ILE A 132 -5.77 5.40 5.18
C ILE A 132 -4.80 4.42 4.53
N ALA A 133 -5.02 4.16 3.25
CA ALA A 133 -4.01 3.63 2.36
C ALA A 133 -3.83 4.52 1.13
N VAL A 134 -2.64 4.46 0.55
CA VAL A 134 -2.22 5.29 -0.57
C VAL A 134 -1.42 4.47 -1.57
N ILE A 135 -1.73 4.64 -2.84
CA ILE A 135 -0.99 4.10 -3.98
C ILE A 135 -0.23 5.26 -4.62
N ALA A 136 1.10 5.18 -4.60
CA ALA A 136 1.98 6.10 -5.31
C ALA A 136 2.40 5.50 -6.66
N PHE A 137 2.52 6.35 -7.68
CA PHE A 137 3.08 6.01 -8.98
C PHE A 137 4.19 6.98 -9.38
N ARG A 138 5.20 6.49 -10.09
CA ARG A 138 6.30 7.33 -10.60
C ARG A 138 5.91 8.17 -11.82
N HIS A 139 4.80 7.85 -12.49
CA HIS A 139 4.42 8.47 -13.75
C HIS A 139 3.09 9.21 -13.64
N ARG A 140 3.04 10.44 -14.19
CA ARG A 140 1.83 11.29 -14.18
C ARG A 140 0.64 10.67 -14.92
N GLU A 141 0.91 9.80 -15.87
CA GLU A 141 -0.10 9.09 -16.69
C GLU A 141 -0.73 7.88 -15.97
N ALA A 142 -0.37 7.62 -14.71
CA ALA A 142 -0.89 6.48 -13.96
C ALA A 142 -2.43 6.43 -13.91
N SER A 143 -3.11 7.59 -13.85
CA SER A 143 -4.58 7.66 -13.88
C SER A 143 -5.19 6.97 -15.09
N SER A 144 -4.60 7.11 -16.29
CA SER A 144 -5.15 6.48 -17.50
C SER A 144 -4.71 5.02 -17.58
N ARG A 145 -3.41 4.76 -17.39
CA ARG A 145 -2.81 3.42 -17.51
C ARG A 145 -3.37 2.41 -16.50
N TYR A 146 -3.56 2.82 -15.25
CA TYR A 146 -4.02 1.94 -14.16
C TYR A 146 -5.50 2.14 -13.82
N SER A 147 -6.27 2.85 -14.65
CA SER A 147 -7.66 3.22 -14.34
C SER A 147 -8.55 2.07 -13.89
N GLN A 148 -8.47 0.90 -14.56
CA GLN A 148 -9.27 -0.27 -14.19
C GLN A 148 -8.82 -0.89 -12.87
N ALA A 149 -7.51 -0.93 -12.62
CA ALA A 149 -6.96 -1.48 -11.39
C ALA A 149 -7.26 -0.57 -10.20
N LEU A 150 -7.14 0.74 -10.36
CA LEU A 150 -7.51 1.75 -9.36
C LEU A 150 -8.99 1.68 -8.95
N LYS A 151 -9.89 1.40 -9.90
CA LYS A 151 -11.33 1.23 -9.61
C LYS A 151 -11.62 0.07 -8.67
N ARG A 152 -10.80 -0.99 -8.67
CA ARG A 152 -10.97 -2.15 -7.77
C ARG A 152 -10.79 -1.75 -6.31
N PHE A 153 -9.79 -0.92 -6.04
CA PHE A 153 -9.54 -0.30 -4.74
C PHE A 153 -10.52 0.84 -4.39
N ARG A 154 -11.35 1.28 -5.36
CA ARG A 154 -12.10 2.55 -5.28
C ARG A 154 -11.17 3.73 -4.95
N ALA A 155 -9.95 3.69 -5.49
CA ALA A 155 -8.94 4.67 -5.18
C ALA A 155 -9.23 6.01 -5.87
N VAL A 156 -9.13 7.09 -5.10
CA VAL A 156 -9.45 8.46 -5.53
C VAL A 156 -8.26 9.39 -5.32
N ARG A 157 -8.22 10.55 -5.95
CA ARG A 157 -7.16 11.53 -5.66
C ARG A 157 -7.42 12.23 -4.33
N ILE A 158 -6.38 12.84 -3.74
CA ILE A 158 -6.52 13.50 -2.44
C ILE A 158 -7.52 14.67 -2.46
N GLU A 159 -7.60 15.40 -3.58
CA GLU A 159 -8.57 16.49 -3.75
C GLU A 159 -10.02 16.00 -3.86
N GLU A 160 -10.21 14.76 -4.28
CA GLU A 160 -11.52 14.10 -4.32
C GLU A 160 -11.86 13.54 -2.93
N ALA A 161 -10.92 12.85 -2.29
CA ALA A 161 -11.03 12.39 -0.91
C ALA A 161 -11.38 13.53 0.06
N ALA A 162 -10.75 14.70 -0.08
CA ALA A 162 -11.02 15.85 0.78
C ALA A 162 -12.42 16.47 0.61
N LYS A 163 -13.10 16.23 -0.53
CA LYS A 163 -14.49 16.67 -0.75
C LYS A 163 -15.49 15.74 -0.08
N GLU A 164 -15.13 14.47 0.10
CA GLU A 164 -15.94 13.46 0.77
C GLU A 164 -15.55 13.41 2.25
N SER A 165 -16.13 14.32 3.03
CA SER A 165 -15.85 14.58 4.46
C SER A 165 -15.98 13.38 5.42
N HIS A 166 -16.31 12.19 4.93
CA HIS A 166 -16.51 10.99 5.74
C HIS A 166 -15.48 9.88 5.48
N SER A 167 -14.54 10.09 4.56
CA SER A 167 -13.56 9.07 4.16
C SER A 167 -12.14 9.45 4.62
N TYR A 168 -11.29 8.46 4.89
CA TYR A 168 -9.83 8.65 5.05
C TYR A 168 -9.42 9.66 6.14
N GLY A 169 -10.18 9.72 7.24
CA GLY A 169 -9.94 10.66 8.33
C GLY A 169 -10.32 12.12 8.04
N PHE A 170 -10.89 12.46 6.89
CA PHE A 170 -11.26 13.85 6.54
C PHE A 170 -12.51 14.38 7.28
N SER A 171 -13.04 13.67 8.28
CA SER A 171 -14.16 14.19 9.07
C SER A 171 -13.71 15.29 10.03
N ASP A 172 -14.53 16.34 10.14
CA ASP A 172 -14.27 17.49 11.02
C ASP A 172 -14.17 17.10 12.50
N SER A 173 -14.71 15.93 12.87
CA SER A 173 -14.64 15.40 14.23
C SER A 173 -13.44 14.47 14.47
N ALA A 174 -12.81 13.93 13.42
CA ALA A 174 -11.72 12.96 13.58
C ALA A 174 -10.33 13.60 13.52
N LEU A 175 -10.09 14.55 12.59
CA LEU A 175 -8.76 15.13 12.37
C LEU A 175 -8.77 16.66 12.40
N SER A 176 -7.73 17.25 13.00
CA SER A 176 -7.58 18.70 13.08
C SER A 176 -7.43 19.32 11.69
N THR A 177 -7.82 20.59 11.53
CA THR A 177 -7.62 21.35 10.28
C THR A 177 -6.14 21.37 9.88
N GLN A 178 -5.24 21.56 10.85
CA GLN A 178 -3.80 21.56 10.60
C GLN A 178 -3.31 20.23 10.01
N TRP A 179 -3.81 19.10 10.51
CA TRP A 179 -3.46 17.78 10.00
C TRP A 179 -3.88 17.64 8.53
N ARG A 180 -5.12 18.05 8.21
CA ARG A 180 -5.67 17.98 6.84
C ARG A 180 -4.92 18.88 5.87
N GLU A 181 -4.57 20.09 6.29
CA GLU A 181 -3.77 21.02 5.47
C GLU A 181 -2.36 20.48 5.20
N GLU A 182 -1.72 19.86 6.19
CA GLU A 182 -0.43 19.19 5.99
C GLU A 182 -0.57 18.01 5.03
N PHE A 183 -1.58 17.16 5.20
CA PHE A 183 -1.79 16.01 4.34
C PHE A 183 -2.05 16.41 2.89
N MET A 184 -2.89 17.43 2.66
CA MET A 184 -3.10 17.99 1.32
C MET A 184 -1.81 18.53 0.72
N ARG A 185 -1.01 19.27 1.49
CA ARG A 185 0.26 19.82 1.01
C ARG A 185 1.27 18.74 0.60
N GLU A 186 1.33 17.64 1.34
CA GLU A 186 2.30 16.56 1.14
C GLU A 186 1.98 15.65 -0.06
N TYR A 187 0.71 15.62 -0.51
CA TYR A 187 0.23 14.65 -1.50
C TYR A 187 -0.58 15.23 -2.68
N ALA A 188 -1.02 16.50 -2.66
CA ALA A 188 -1.76 17.11 -3.79
C ALA A 188 -0.89 17.31 -5.03
N THR A 189 0.41 17.54 -4.84
CA THR A 189 1.39 17.63 -5.93
C THR A 189 2.53 16.68 -5.61
N GLY A 190 2.78 15.68 -6.46
CA GLY A 190 4.00 14.87 -6.38
C GLY A 190 5.22 15.74 -6.11
N PRO A 191 6.14 15.37 -5.19
CA PRO A 191 7.31 16.20 -4.88
C PRO A 191 7.95 16.71 -6.17
N SER A 192 8.15 18.03 -6.22
CA SER A 192 8.77 18.73 -7.34
C SER A 192 10.25 18.43 -7.43
#